data_AF-A0A1X4HZ52-F1
#
_entry.id   AF-A0A1X4HZ52-F1
#
_cell.length_a   1.000
_cell.length_b   1.000
_cell.length_c   1.000
_cell.angle_alpha   90.00
_cell.angle_beta   90.00
_cell.angle_gamma   90.00
#
_symmetry.space_group_name_H-M   'P 1'
#
loop_
_entity.id
_entity.type
_entity.pdbx_description
1 polymer ?
#
loop_
_entity_poly.entity_id
_entity_poly.type
_entity_poly.pdbx_seq_one_letter_code
_entity_poly.pdbx_strand_id
1 'polypeptide(L)'
;GPRPRPLTRAWLRSLLWHRPRAGDGGRLEEARTMRSAPAQRAVQPGPYWAIDAGPVRIVGIDTGLLGTVDAEQGAWLREVSRGPRPKILVTGSPLYVDGEHHPCPIEGGGTVDDIVRDPGHHYVAAIGGDIHNYQRYPVRLDDGRTLQYVVAGGGGAFTHATHTIPRVDVAGVTERDFRCYPLRGDSLAFYSGLYGRRLRLRRFFTLTDAEAMAVIAERLGIGPTRAPGAPARVTRRTRLVAGLLGTGRRPDRGKRLRLPVRKAYASLFSPGSATYSPPFFKCFLRLDVSPEAIRLRCHAATGHRAQEVSPPVEDEVTIPLG
;
A
#
# COMPACT_ATOMS: atom_id res chain seq x y z
N GLY A 1 41.23 -6.63 -4.27
CA GLY A 1 40.58 -7.95 -4.52
C GLY A 1 40.81 -8.38 -5.96
N PRO A 2 40.75 -9.68 -6.26
CA PRO A 2 40.99 -10.21 -7.62
C PRO A 2 39.95 -9.68 -8.64
N ARG A 3 40.38 -9.48 -9.89
CA ARG A 3 39.50 -8.98 -10.96
C ARG A 3 38.40 -10.02 -11.28
N PRO A 4 37.13 -9.61 -11.43
CA PRO A 4 36.05 -10.53 -11.74
C PRO A 4 36.22 -11.15 -13.13
N ARG A 5 35.85 -12.44 -13.25
CA ARG A 5 35.92 -13.18 -14.53
C ARG A 5 35.01 -12.53 -15.58
N PRO A 6 35.46 -12.42 -16.85
CA PRO A 6 34.66 -11.86 -17.94
C PRO A 6 33.26 -12.47 -18.06
N LEU A 7 32.29 -11.70 -18.58
CA LEU A 7 30.90 -12.10 -18.82
C LEU A 7 30.08 -12.53 -17.58
N THR A 8 30.62 -12.34 -16.37
CA THR A 8 29.86 -12.53 -15.12
C THR A 8 29.10 -11.25 -14.74
N ARG A 9 28.08 -11.38 -13.88
CA ARG A 9 27.38 -10.22 -13.29
C ARG A 9 28.34 -9.29 -12.55
N ALA A 10 29.36 -9.84 -11.88
CA ALA A 10 30.39 -9.06 -11.19
C ALA A 10 31.27 -8.27 -12.16
N TRP A 11 31.58 -8.84 -13.33
CA TRP A 11 32.33 -8.17 -14.39
C TRP A 11 31.52 -7.07 -15.07
N LEU A 12 30.26 -7.33 -15.44
CA LEU A 12 29.35 -6.31 -15.95
C LEU A 12 29.18 -5.17 -14.94
N ARG A 13 29.00 -5.48 -13.65
CA ARG A 13 29.00 -4.46 -12.60
C ARG A 13 30.31 -3.68 -12.60
N SER A 14 31.47 -4.31 -12.69
CA SER A 14 32.75 -3.60 -12.69
C SER A 14 32.97 -2.66 -13.89
N LEU A 15 32.30 -2.92 -15.01
CA LEU A 15 32.32 -2.08 -16.21
C LEU A 15 31.29 -0.94 -16.15
N LEU A 16 30.10 -1.23 -15.62
CA LEU A 16 28.96 -0.30 -15.61
C LEU A 16 28.90 0.54 -14.33
N TRP A 17 29.61 0.15 -13.28
CA TRP A 17 29.67 0.90 -12.03
C TRP A 17 30.48 2.17 -12.21
N HIS A 18 29.85 3.31 -11.95
CA HIS A 18 30.51 4.60 -12.00
C HIS A 18 31.68 4.63 -11.00
N ARG A 19 32.90 4.91 -11.48
CA ARG A 19 34.04 5.15 -10.60
C ARG A 19 33.99 6.59 -10.11
N PRO A 20 34.15 6.83 -8.80
CA PRO A 20 34.20 8.20 -8.29
C PRO A 20 35.36 8.96 -8.92
N ARG A 21 35.10 10.20 -9.34
CA ARG A 21 36.14 11.15 -9.80
C ARG A 21 36.87 11.73 -8.59
N ALA A 22 38.08 12.23 -8.81
CA ALA A 22 38.89 12.84 -7.74
C ALA A 22 38.19 14.00 -6.99
N GLY A 23 37.20 14.65 -7.61
CA GLY A 23 36.42 15.74 -7.00
C GLY A 23 35.08 15.33 -6.36
N ASP A 24 34.64 14.06 -6.47
CA ASP A 24 33.31 13.63 -6.01
C ASP A 24 33.16 13.70 -4.48
N GLY A 25 34.29 13.75 -3.73
CA GLY A 25 34.31 13.89 -2.28
C GLY A 25 34.13 15.32 -1.75
N GLY A 26 34.40 16.36 -2.57
CA GLY A 26 34.35 17.75 -2.10
C GLY A 26 32.95 18.17 -1.63
N ARG A 27 31.92 17.72 -2.37
CA ARG A 27 30.50 17.93 -1.99
C ARG A 27 30.09 17.15 -0.75
N LEU A 28 30.79 16.06 -0.42
CA LEU A 28 30.50 15.30 0.80
C LEU A 28 30.97 16.04 2.04
N GLU A 29 32.11 16.74 1.98
CA GLU A 29 32.58 17.58 3.09
C GLU A 29 31.65 18.78 3.31
N GLU A 30 31.22 19.44 2.23
CA GLU A 30 30.20 20.49 2.31
C GLU A 30 28.87 19.95 2.86
N ALA A 31 28.42 18.77 2.43
CA ALA A 31 27.22 18.14 2.99
C ALA A 31 27.38 17.72 4.47
N ARG A 32 28.59 17.44 4.94
CA ARG A 32 28.86 17.12 6.35
C ARG A 32 28.66 18.34 7.26
N THR A 33 28.90 19.56 6.78
CA THR A 33 28.67 20.78 7.58
C THR A 33 27.19 21.05 7.82
N MET A 34 26.31 20.52 6.95
CA MET A 34 24.84 20.58 7.14
C MET A 34 24.30 19.53 8.13
N ARG A 35 25.14 18.65 8.68
CA ARG A 35 24.69 17.68 9.69
C ARG A 35 24.41 18.39 11.01
N SER A 36 23.41 17.88 11.74
CA SER A 36 23.06 18.34 13.07
C SER A 36 24.29 18.44 13.98
N ALA A 37 24.43 19.58 14.67
CA ALA A 37 25.39 19.75 15.74
C ALA A 37 25.19 18.65 16.81
N PRO A 38 26.20 18.31 17.63
CA PRO A 38 26.05 17.29 18.67
C PRO A 38 24.83 17.47 19.57
N ALA A 39 24.50 18.71 19.95
CA ALA A 39 23.31 19.05 20.75
C ALA A 39 21.97 18.89 20.01
N GLN A 40 22.00 18.79 18.68
CA GLN A 40 20.83 18.61 17.80
C GLN A 40 20.67 17.15 17.36
N ARG A 41 21.52 16.23 17.83
CA ARG A 41 21.40 14.81 17.49
C ARG A 41 20.24 14.20 18.28
N ALA A 42 19.40 13.45 17.59
CA ALA A 42 18.33 12.71 18.24
C ALA A 42 18.93 11.66 19.18
N VAL A 43 18.38 11.57 20.39
CA VAL A 43 18.67 10.50 21.36
C VAL A 43 17.77 9.28 21.17
N GLN A 44 16.93 9.29 20.13
CA GLN A 44 16.04 8.18 19.81
C GLN A 44 16.87 6.91 19.51
N PRO A 45 16.58 5.78 20.15
CA PRO A 45 17.38 4.55 20.01
C PRO A 45 17.28 3.95 18.60
N GLY A 46 16.18 4.23 17.89
CA GLY A 46 15.96 3.79 16.52
C GLY A 46 14.91 4.64 15.79
N PRO A 47 14.56 4.29 14.55
CA PRO A 47 13.56 5.00 13.73
C PRO A 47 12.11 4.68 14.12
N TYR A 48 11.85 4.41 15.40
CA TYR A 48 10.52 4.20 15.98
C TYR A 48 10.26 5.24 17.08
N TRP A 49 8.99 5.61 17.25
CA TRP A 49 8.61 6.78 18.04
C TRP A 49 7.17 6.70 18.54
N ALA A 50 6.86 7.47 19.58
CA ALA A 50 5.48 7.69 20.00
C ALA A 50 5.25 9.18 20.23
N ILE A 51 4.11 9.69 19.74
CA ILE A 51 3.70 11.08 19.90
C ILE A 51 2.30 11.11 20.49
N ASP A 52 2.15 11.86 21.57
CA ASP A 52 0.83 12.18 22.13
C ASP A 52 0.25 13.38 21.41
N ALA A 53 -0.92 13.19 20.78
CA ALA A 53 -1.58 14.17 19.94
C ALA A 53 -3.04 14.36 20.41
N GLY A 54 -3.21 15.09 21.51
CA GLY A 54 -4.52 15.27 22.14
C GLY A 54 -5.03 13.96 22.76
N PRO A 55 -6.23 13.47 22.36
CA PRO A 55 -6.82 12.28 22.97
C PRO A 55 -6.19 10.97 22.49
N VAL A 56 -5.38 10.99 21.44
CA VAL A 56 -4.77 9.80 20.84
C VAL A 56 -3.25 9.79 21.00
N ARG A 57 -2.66 8.59 21.04
CA ARG A 57 -1.22 8.40 20.87
C ARG A 57 -0.94 7.76 19.51
N ILE A 58 -0.04 8.35 18.75
CA ILE A 58 0.44 7.81 17.48
C ILE A 58 1.75 7.07 17.76
N VAL A 59 1.83 5.81 17.33
CA VAL A 59 3.00 4.96 17.54
C VAL A 59 3.56 4.58 16.17
N GLY A 60 4.76 5.04 15.86
CA GLY A 60 5.50 4.70 14.64
C GLY A 60 6.48 3.56 14.89
N ILE A 61 6.41 2.51 14.07
CA ILE A 61 7.34 1.38 14.12
C ILE A 61 8.17 1.30 12.83
N ASP A 62 9.40 0.82 12.96
CA ASP A 62 10.19 0.38 11.82
C ASP A 62 10.05 -1.12 11.62
N THR A 63 9.83 -1.53 10.38
CA THR A 63 9.73 -2.95 10.00
C THR A 63 10.91 -3.39 9.13
N GLY A 64 11.84 -2.47 8.88
CA GLY A 64 12.99 -2.66 8.00
C GLY A 64 12.60 -3.09 6.60
N LEU A 65 13.57 -3.66 5.88
CA LEU A 65 13.33 -4.24 4.55
C LEU A 65 12.71 -5.64 4.60
N LEU A 66 12.76 -6.30 5.76
CA LEU A 66 12.35 -7.69 5.93
C LEU A 66 10.91 -7.84 6.46
N GLY A 67 10.27 -6.74 6.88
CA GLY A 67 8.92 -6.77 7.42
C GLY A 67 8.85 -7.42 8.80
N THR A 68 9.86 -7.20 9.64
CA THR A 68 10.00 -7.79 10.98
C THR A 68 10.41 -6.73 11.99
N VAL A 69 10.11 -6.96 13.26
CA VAL A 69 10.54 -6.11 14.38
C VAL A 69 11.54 -6.90 15.24
N ASP A 70 12.66 -6.27 15.60
CA ASP A 70 13.65 -6.88 16.48
C ASP A 70 13.20 -6.92 17.95
N ALA A 71 14.01 -7.56 18.80
CA ALA A 71 13.67 -7.76 20.20
C ALA A 71 13.60 -6.44 20.99
N GLU A 72 14.45 -5.46 20.67
CA GLU A 72 14.54 -4.18 21.39
C GLU A 72 13.31 -3.31 21.10
N GLN A 73 13.00 -3.10 19.82
CA GLN A 73 11.80 -2.39 19.40
C GLN A 73 10.54 -3.16 19.82
N GLY A 74 10.58 -4.49 19.81
CA GLY A 74 9.49 -5.33 20.30
C GLY A 74 9.21 -5.15 21.79
N ALA A 75 10.25 -5.04 22.63
CA ALA A 75 10.10 -4.75 24.05
C ALA A 75 9.54 -3.33 24.28
N TRP A 76 10.10 -2.35 23.58
CA TRP A 76 9.63 -0.97 23.60
C TRP A 76 8.17 -0.83 23.17
N LEU A 77 7.77 -1.51 22.08
CA LEU A 77 6.41 -1.45 21.55
C LEU A 77 5.40 -2.00 22.55
N ARG A 78 5.73 -3.09 23.25
CA ARG A 78 4.87 -3.64 24.31
C ARG A 78 4.73 -2.66 25.47
N GLU A 79 5.79 -1.97 25.85
CA GLU A 79 5.76 -1.00 26.93
C GLU A 79 4.90 0.23 26.57
N VAL A 80 5.18 0.87 25.44
CA VAL A 80 4.50 2.12 25.03
C VAL A 80 3.02 1.91 24.67
N SER A 81 2.66 0.68 24.32
CA SER A 81 1.29 0.28 23.96
C SER A 81 0.37 0.14 25.16
N ARG A 82 0.89 -0.02 26.38
CA ARG A 82 0.05 -0.24 27.57
C ARG A 82 -0.90 0.92 27.86
N GLY A 83 -2.05 0.56 28.43
CA GLY A 83 -2.99 1.49 29.03
C GLY A 83 -4.11 1.94 28.10
N PRO A 84 -5.11 2.65 28.65
CA PRO A 84 -6.42 2.82 28.03
C PRO A 84 -6.49 3.95 27.01
N ARG A 85 -5.42 4.74 26.82
CA ARG A 85 -5.44 5.80 25.81
C ARG A 85 -5.59 5.18 24.41
N PRO A 86 -6.52 5.65 23.56
CA PRO A 86 -6.61 5.17 22.18
C PRO A 86 -5.33 5.39 21.38
N LYS A 87 -4.97 4.42 20.55
CA LYS A 87 -3.71 4.44 19.78
C LYS A 87 -3.91 4.22 18.29
N ILE A 88 -3.05 4.85 17.50
CA ILE A 88 -2.92 4.61 16.06
C ILE A 88 -1.51 4.09 15.79
N LEU A 89 -1.42 2.89 15.22
CA LEU A 89 -0.14 2.36 14.73
C LEU A 89 0.16 2.93 13.34
N VAL A 90 1.39 3.37 13.14
CA VAL A 90 1.98 3.69 11.82
C VAL A 90 3.12 2.72 11.56
N THR A 91 3.02 1.96 10.47
CA THR A 91 3.97 0.89 10.13
C THR A 91 4.41 0.97 8.67
N GLY A 92 5.63 0.51 8.38
CA GLY A 92 6.15 0.44 7.01
C GLY A 92 5.30 -0.46 6.12
N SER A 93 5.07 -1.70 6.56
CA SER A 93 4.20 -2.67 5.85
C SER A 93 2.85 -2.84 6.55
N PRO A 94 1.73 -2.96 5.79
CA PRO A 94 0.40 -3.13 6.34
C PRO A 94 0.17 -4.54 6.90
N LEU A 95 -0.64 -4.63 7.96
CA LEU A 95 -1.00 -5.91 8.59
C LEU A 95 -2.11 -6.66 7.84
N TYR A 96 -2.92 -5.92 7.07
CA TYR A 96 -3.89 -6.47 6.12
C TYR A 96 -3.73 -5.77 4.78
N VAL A 97 -3.54 -6.54 3.72
CA VAL A 97 -3.39 -6.00 2.37
C VAL A 97 -3.69 -7.06 1.32
N ASP A 98 -4.28 -6.65 0.21
CA ASP A 98 -4.63 -7.51 -0.92
C ASP A 98 -5.49 -8.74 -0.51
N GLY A 99 -6.28 -8.59 0.55
CA GLY A 99 -7.14 -9.64 1.11
C GLY A 99 -6.41 -10.70 1.93
N GLU A 100 -5.15 -10.46 2.30
CA GLU A 100 -4.30 -11.34 3.09
C GLU A 100 -3.93 -10.70 4.44
N HIS A 101 -3.65 -11.55 5.44
CA HIS A 101 -3.23 -11.16 6.78
C HIS A 101 -1.72 -11.35 6.94
N HIS A 102 -1.03 -10.33 7.42
CA HIS A 102 0.41 -10.26 7.60
C HIS A 102 0.74 -9.71 8.99
N PRO A 103 0.78 -10.55 10.03
CA PRO A 103 0.77 -10.08 11.41
C PRO A 103 2.06 -9.36 11.87
N CYS A 104 3.13 -9.37 11.06
CA CYS A 104 4.45 -8.80 11.36
C CYS A 104 5.11 -9.43 12.61
N PRO A 105 5.99 -10.45 12.43
CA PRO A 105 6.67 -11.13 13.53
C PRO A 105 7.58 -10.20 14.34
N ILE A 106 7.64 -10.44 15.65
CA ILE A 106 8.56 -9.79 16.58
C ILE A 106 9.59 -10.83 17.06
N GLU A 107 10.87 -10.50 17.00
CA GLU A 107 11.92 -11.33 17.59
C GLU A 107 11.71 -11.47 19.11
N GLY A 108 11.88 -12.69 19.63
CA GLY A 108 11.51 -13.02 21.00
C GLY A 108 10.04 -13.42 21.19
N GLY A 109 9.23 -13.39 20.14
CA GLY A 109 7.91 -14.04 20.09
C GLY A 109 6.73 -13.09 19.90
N GLY A 110 5.59 -13.65 19.47
CA GLY A 110 4.38 -12.88 19.13
C GLY A 110 4.56 -12.02 17.87
N THR A 111 3.58 -11.16 17.64
CA THR A 111 3.48 -10.32 16.45
C THR A 111 3.03 -8.90 16.79
N VAL A 112 3.23 -7.95 15.88
CA VAL A 112 2.69 -6.60 16.02
C VAL A 112 1.16 -6.63 16.04
N ASP A 113 0.55 -7.54 15.28
CA ASP A 113 -0.90 -7.72 15.26
C ASP A 113 -1.46 -8.17 16.62
N ASP A 114 -0.74 -9.06 17.34
CA ASP A 114 -1.12 -9.45 18.71
C ASP A 114 -1.14 -8.22 19.64
N ILE A 115 -0.17 -7.32 19.50
CA ILE A 115 -0.08 -6.09 20.32
C ILE A 115 -1.23 -5.14 20.02
N VAL A 116 -1.56 -4.88 18.74
CA VAL A 116 -2.63 -3.92 18.42
C VAL A 116 -4.03 -4.47 18.74
N ARG A 117 -4.19 -5.79 18.71
CA ARG A 117 -5.45 -6.44 19.08
C ARG A 117 -5.67 -6.52 20.58
N ASP A 118 -4.63 -6.51 21.38
CA ASP A 118 -4.75 -6.61 22.84
C ASP A 118 -5.70 -5.52 23.40
N PRO A 119 -6.77 -5.89 24.14
CA PRO A 119 -7.69 -4.93 24.74
C PRO A 119 -6.99 -3.95 25.69
N GLY A 120 -5.94 -4.38 26.38
CA GLY A 120 -5.14 -3.55 27.27
C GLY A 120 -4.27 -2.50 26.56
N HIS A 121 -4.18 -2.55 25.23
CA HIS A 121 -3.41 -1.60 24.43
C HIS A 121 -4.27 -0.58 23.67
N HIS A 122 -5.56 -0.83 23.50
CA HIS A 122 -6.55 0.10 22.95
C HIS A 122 -6.15 0.77 21.61
N TYR A 123 -5.58 0.02 20.66
CA TYR A 123 -5.43 0.54 19.30
C TYR A 123 -6.78 0.62 18.58
N VAL A 124 -6.99 1.70 17.83
CA VAL A 124 -8.22 1.95 17.06
C VAL A 124 -7.99 1.93 15.56
N ALA A 125 -6.73 2.12 15.14
CA ALA A 125 -6.31 1.95 13.76
C ALA A 125 -4.86 1.45 13.65
N ALA A 126 -4.57 0.71 12.58
CA ALA A 126 -3.22 0.35 12.15
C ALA A 126 -3.03 0.72 10.67
N ILE A 127 -2.12 1.65 10.41
CA ILE A 127 -1.93 2.29 9.10
C ILE A 127 -0.58 1.87 8.54
N GLY A 128 -0.59 1.14 7.44
CA GLY A 128 0.59 0.67 6.72
C GLY A 128 0.86 1.41 5.42
N GLY A 129 2.14 1.58 5.09
CA GLY A 129 2.63 2.11 3.81
C GLY A 129 2.99 1.01 2.81
N ASP A 130 4.07 1.23 2.05
CA ASP A 130 4.68 0.35 1.03
C ASP A 130 3.82 0.05 -0.21
N ILE A 131 2.55 -0.27 -0.01
CA ILE A 131 1.62 -0.55 -1.10
C ILE A 131 1.00 0.75 -1.60
N HIS A 132 1.32 1.12 -2.84
CA HIS A 132 0.97 2.40 -3.45
C HIS A 132 -0.48 2.48 -3.96
N ASN A 133 -1.43 2.18 -3.08
CA ASN A 133 -2.85 2.42 -3.25
C ASN A 133 -3.47 2.67 -1.86
N TYR A 134 -4.79 2.73 -1.79
CA TYR A 134 -5.54 2.77 -0.55
C TYR A 134 -6.36 1.50 -0.39
N GLN A 135 -6.40 0.97 0.83
CA GLN A 135 -7.25 -0.16 1.22
C GLN A 135 -7.70 0.02 2.67
N ARG A 136 -8.93 -0.38 3.00
CA ARG A 136 -9.41 -0.38 4.39
C ARG A 136 -10.16 -1.67 4.74
N TYR A 137 -9.79 -2.23 5.89
CA TYR A 137 -10.34 -3.45 6.47
C TYR A 137 -10.81 -3.16 7.91
N PRO A 138 -12.12 -2.96 8.13
CA PRO A 138 -12.69 -2.80 9.48
C PRO A 138 -12.85 -4.17 10.16
N VAL A 139 -11.86 -4.60 10.95
CA VAL A 139 -11.89 -5.91 11.61
C VAL A 139 -12.56 -5.80 12.98
N ARG A 140 -13.60 -6.60 13.21
CA ARG A 140 -14.25 -6.74 14.52
C ARG A 140 -13.39 -7.65 15.41
N LEU A 141 -13.05 -7.17 16.61
CA LEU A 141 -12.32 -7.91 17.62
C LEU A 141 -13.29 -8.53 18.65
N ASP A 142 -12.80 -9.51 19.41
CA ASP A 142 -13.59 -10.25 20.39
C ASP A 142 -14.06 -9.38 21.57
N ASP A 143 -13.33 -8.30 21.86
CA ASP A 143 -13.67 -7.30 22.87
C ASP A 143 -14.73 -6.28 22.38
N GLY A 144 -15.28 -6.46 21.19
CA GLY A 144 -16.30 -5.61 20.60
C GLY A 144 -15.76 -4.40 19.82
N ARG A 145 -14.46 -4.07 19.93
CA ARG A 145 -13.87 -2.98 19.15
C ARG A 145 -13.83 -3.31 17.66
N THR A 146 -13.86 -2.27 16.83
CA THR A 146 -13.55 -2.41 15.40
C THR A 146 -12.24 -1.71 15.10
N LEU A 147 -11.18 -2.50 14.88
CA LEU A 147 -9.86 -1.99 14.53
C LEU A 147 -9.79 -1.72 13.03
N GLN A 148 -9.51 -0.47 12.64
CA GLN A 148 -9.36 -0.09 11.23
C GLN A 148 -7.94 -0.40 10.75
N TYR A 149 -7.78 -1.45 9.96
CA TYR A 149 -6.52 -1.69 9.24
C TYR A 149 -6.57 -0.95 7.90
N VAL A 150 -5.58 -0.08 7.66
CA VAL A 150 -5.57 0.82 6.52
C VAL A 150 -4.24 0.71 5.78
N VAL A 151 -4.30 0.55 4.47
CA VAL A 151 -3.17 0.74 3.56
C VAL A 151 -3.26 2.18 3.04
N ALA A 152 -2.19 2.95 3.21
CA ALA A 152 -2.14 4.38 2.85
C ALA A 152 -0.84 4.76 2.12
N GLY A 153 -0.35 3.92 1.19
CA GLY A 153 0.90 4.17 0.45
C GLY A 153 0.73 4.98 -0.85
N GLY A 154 -0.49 5.40 -1.21
CA GLY A 154 -0.80 6.07 -2.48
C GLY A 154 -0.28 7.51 -2.67
N GLY A 155 0.68 7.98 -1.87
CA GLY A 155 1.03 9.41 -1.76
C GLY A 155 1.83 10.05 -2.90
N GLY A 156 2.42 9.28 -3.83
CA GLY A 156 3.16 9.91 -4.95
C GLY A 156 4.01 9.00 -5.83
N ALA A 157 4.48 7.86 -5.32
CA ALA A 157 5.16 6.84 -6.14
C ALA A 157 4.18 6.14 -7.10
N PHE A 158 4.66 5.33 -8.04
CA PHE A 158 3.81 4.59 -9.00
C PHE A 158 2.67 3.81 -8.32
N THR A 159 1.48 3.72 -8.93
CA THR A 159 0.30 3.15 -8.24
C THR A 159 0.28 1.62 -8.30
N HIS A 160 0.10 0.92 -7.17
CA HIS A 160 -0.10 -0.53 -7.16
C HIS A 160 -1.51 -0.91 -7.64
N ALA A 161 -1.59 -1.92 -8.50
CA ALA A 161 -2.81 -2.33 -9.18
C ALA A 161 -3.85 -2.94 -8.22
N THR A 162 -4.88 -2.18 -7.86
CA THR A 162 -6.00 -2.74 -7.06
C THR A 162 -6.78 -3.81 -7.83
N HIS A 163 -6.85 -3.77 -9.16
CA HIS A 163 -7.57 -4.79 -9.94
C HIS A 163 -7.06 -6.22 -9.77
N THR A 164 -5.87 -6.44 -9.20
CA THR A 164 -5.37 -7.78 -8.88
C THR A 164 -5.90 -8.33 -7.56
N ILE A 165 -6.35 -7.45 -6.65
CA ILE A 165 -6.90 -7.81 -5.34
C ILE A 165 -8.03 -8.83 -5.55
N PRO A 166 -8.00 -9.98 -4.85
CA PRO A 166 -9.02 -11.01 -4.95
C PRO A 166 -10.35 -10.53 -4.36
N ARG A 167 -11.33 -11.44 -4.33
CA ARG A 167 -12.54 -11.19 -3.55
C ARG A 167 -12.14 -11.17 -2.07
N VAL A 168 -12.52 -10.13 -1.34
CA VAL A 168 -12.17 -9.97 0.07
C VAL A 168 -13.16 -10.74 0.95
N ASP A 169 -12.60 -11.67 1.72
CA ASP A 169 -13.26 -12.46 2.74
C ASP A 169 -12.19 -12.90 3.75
N VAL A 170 -11.82 -11.98 4.66
CA VAL A 170 -10.70 -12.18 5.59
C VAL A 170 -11.01 -11.54 6.94
N ALA A 171 -10.77 -12.26 8.04
CA ALA A 171 -11.03 -11.78 9.40
C ALA A 171 -12.45 -11.19 9.60
N GLY A 172 -13.45 -11.81 8.97
CA GLY A 172 -14.84 -11.35 8.99
C GLY A 172 -15.14 -10.13 8.12
N VAL A 173 -14.13 -9.53 7.47
CA VAL A 173 -14.28 -8.42 6.52
C VAL A 173 -14.69 -8.98 5.16
N THR A 174 -15.81 -8.48 4.64
CA THR A 174 -16.34 -8.86 3.34
C THR A 174 -16.25 -7.72 2.33
N GLU A 175 -16.62 -7.99 1.09
CA GLU A 175 -16.78 -6.98 0.02
C GLU A 175 -17.73 -5.82 0.37
N ARG A 176 -18.63 -5.99 1.34
CA ARG A 176 -19.52 -4.92 1.80
C ARG A 176 -18.76 -3.85 2.58
N ASP A 177 -17.74 -4.26 3.31
CA ASP A 177 -17.03 -3.43 4.28
C ASP A 177 -15.68 -2.96 3.74
N PHE A 178 -15.06 -3.79 2.89
CA PHE A 178 -13.81 -3.48 2.22
C PHE A 178 -13.92 -2.23 1.34
N ARG A 179 -12.91 -1.36 1.42
CA ARG A 179 -12.77 -0.20 0.55
C ARG A 179 -11.38 -0.20 -0.06
N CYS A 180 -11.28 0.26 -1.31
CA CYS A 180 -9.99 0.50 -1.94
C CYS A 180 -10.06 1.67 -2.90
N TYR A 181 -8.94 2.37 -3.07
CA TYR A 181 -8.78 3.39 -4.09
C TYR A 181 -7.42 3.21 -4.79
N PRO A 182 -7.37 3.21 -6.13
CA PRO A 182 -8.51 3.31 -7.05
C PRO A 182 -9.42 2.08 -6.99
N LEU A 183 -10.68 2.24 -7.40
CA LEU A 183 -11.58 1.10 -7.56
C LEU A 183 -10.98 0.07 -8.52
N ARG A 184 -11.26 -1.21 -8.28
CA ARG A 184 -10.68 -2.31 -9.07
C ARG A 184 -10.96 -2.19 -10.57
N GLY A 185 -12.15 -1.74 -10.98
CA GLY A 185 -12.41 -1.50 -12.40
C GLY A 185 -11.65 -0.29 -12.97
N ASP A 186 -11.52 0.81 -12.21
CA ASP A 186 -10.80 2.01 -12.64
C ASP A 186 -9.31 1.70 -12.84
N SER A 187 -8.75 0.94 -11.89
CA SER A 187 -7.41 0.40 -11.97
C SER A 187 -7.20 -0.44 -13.24
N LEU A 188 -8.13 -1.34 -13.55
CA LEU A 188 -8.02 -2.17 -14.75
C LEU A 188 -8.13 -1.34 -16.04
N ALA A 189 -9.08 -0.41 -16.13
CA ALA A 189 -9.25 0.47 -17.28
C ALA A 189 -7.96 1.27 -17.56
N PHE A 190 -7.41 1.87 -16.51
CA PHE A 190 -6.16 2.62 -16.60
C PHE A 190 -4.97 1.77 -17.04
N TYR A 191 -4.74 0.63 -16.40
CA TYR A 191 -3.62 -0.24 -16.75
C TYR A 191 -3.78 -0.78 -18.17
N SER A 192 -5.00 -1.09 -18.59
CA SER A 192 -5.29 -1.50 -19.98
C SER A 192 -4.96 -0.41 -21.01
N GLY A 193 -5.27 0.86 -20.71
CA GLY A 193 -4.91 2.00 -21.52
C GLY A 193 -3.40 2.24 -21.57
N LEU A 194 -2.74 2.15 -20.42
CA LEU A 194 -1.29 2.30 -20.27
C LEU A 194 -0.54 1.27 -21.13
N TYR A 195 -0.88 -0.01 -21.00
CA TYR A 195 -0.26 -1.07 -21.79
C TYR A 195 -0.64 -1.01 -23.27
N GLY A 196 -1.87 -0.62 -23.60
CA GLY A 196 -2.27 -0.37 -24.98
C GLY A 196 -1.41 0.69 -25.67
N ARG A 197 -1.04 1.75 -24.96
CA ARG A 197 -0.08 2.77 -25.46
C ARG A 197 1.34 2.21 -25.55
N ARG A 198 1.85 1.60 -24.46
CA ARG A 198 3.22 1.09 -24.38
C ARG A 198 3.53 0.02 -25.44
N LEU A 199 2.58 -0.85 -25.72
CA LEU A 199 2.71 -1.93 -26.71
C LEU A 199 2.23 -1.52 -28.11
N ARG A 200 1.77 -0.27 -28.31
CA ARG A 200 1.17 0.21 -29.56
C ARG A 200 -0.04 -0.61 -30.05
N LEU A 201 -0.74 -1.28 -29.13
CA LEU A 201 -1.89 -2.15 -29.37
C LEU A 201 -3.18 -1.60 -28.71
N ARG A 202 -3.42 -0.29 -28.83
CA ARG A 202 -4.54 0.42 -28.17
C ARG A 202 -5.90 -0.23 -28.45
N ARG A 203 -6.18 -0.57 -29.71
CA ARG A 203 -7.45 -1.22 -30.13
C ARG A 203 -7.68 -2.56 -29.42
N PHE A 204 -6.61 -3.27 -29.08
CA PHE A 204 -6.71 -4.57 -28.43
C PHE A 204 -6.76 -4.45 -26.91
N PHE A 205 -5.88 -3.66 -26.29
CA PHE A 205 -5.76 -3.60 -24.83
C PHE A 205 -6.73 -2.64 -24.15
N THR A 206 -7.05 -1.48 -24.74
CA THR A 206 -7.80 -0.44 -24.02
C THR A 206 -9.23 -0.88 -23.75
N LEU A 207 -9.56 -1.06 -22.47
CA LEU A 207 -10.92 -1.27 -21.99
C LEU A 207 -11.54 0.08 -21.61
N THR A 208 -12.82 0.24 -21.86
CA THR A 208 -13.59 1.34 -21.27
C THR A 208 -13.80 1.10 -19.77
N ASP A 209 -14.11 2.15 -19.01
CA ASP A 209 -14.45 2.02 -17.59
C ASP A 209 -15.61 1.02 -17.39
N ALA A 210 -16.63 1.07 -18.25
CA ALA A 210 -17.76 0.14 -18.18
C ALA A 210 -17.35 -1.32 -18.46
N GLU A 211 -16.50 -1.56 -19.47
CA GLU A 211 -15.96 -2.91 -19.76
C GLU A 211 -15.12 -3.46 -18.60
N ALA A 212 -14.26 -2.60 -18.03
CA ALA A 212 -13.37 -2.95 -16.93
C ALA A 212 -14.16 -3.24 -15.63
N MET A 213 -15.18 -2.42 -15.33
CA MET A 213 -16.08 -2.67 -14.20
C MET A 213 -16.86 -3.96 -14.37
N ALA A 214 -17.43 -4.21 -15.55
CA ALA A 214 -18.23 -5.41 -15.81
C ALA A 214 -17.42 -6.70 -15.65
N VAL A 215 -16.18 -6.75 -16.18
CA VAL A 215 -15.34 -7.96 -16.06
C VAL A 215 -14.83 -8.17 -14.63
N ILE A 216 -14.61 -7.10 -13.86
CA ILE A 216 -14.23 -7.19 -12.44
C ILE A 216 -15.42 -7.68 -11.60
N ALA A 217 -16.62 -7.14 -11.82
CA ALA A 217 -17.84 -7.61 -11.17
C ALA A 217 -18.12 -9.09 -11.47
N GLU A 218 -18.03 -9.52 -12.74
CA GLU A 218 -18.19 -10.92 -13.13
C GLU A 218 -17.12 -11.82 -12.47
N ARG A 219 -15.85 -11.39 -12.48
CA ARG A 219 -14.75 -12.17 -11.89
C ARG A 219 -14.94 -12.40 -10.39
N LEU A 220 -15.36 -11.37 -9.67
CA LEU A 220 -15.39 -11.36 -8.21
C LEU A 220 -16.76 -11.74 -7.64
N GLY A 221 -17.80 -11.82 -8.48
CA GLY A 221 -19.17 -12.07 -8.03
C GLY A 221 -19.70 -10.93 -7.15
N ILE A 222 -19.35 -9.69 -7.49
CA ILE A 222 -19.76 -8.48 -6.74
C ILE A 222 -20.63 -7.57 -7.61
N GLY A 223 -21.41 -6.70 -6.97
CA GLY A 223 -22.15 -5.65 -7.65
C GLY A 223 -21.24 -4.57 -8.28
N PRO A 224 -21.78 -3.70 -9.14
CA PRO A 224 -21.00 -2.59 -9.69
C PRO A 224 -20.55 -1.63 -8.58
N THR A 225 -19.29 -1.20 -8.63
CA THR A 225 -18.69 -0.29 -7.64
C THR A 225 -18.90 1.20 -7.94
N ARG A 226 -19.60 1.54 -9.04
CA ARG A 226 -20.05 2.90 -9.38
C ARG A 226 -21.55 2.87 -9.72
N ALA A 227 -22.20 4.04 -9.62
CA ALA A 227 -23.57 4.21 -10.08
C ALA A 227 -23.71 3.74 -11.55
N PRO A 228 -24.75 2.96 -11.88
CA PRO A 228 -24.83 2.27 -13.16
C PRO A 228 -24.97 3.26 -14.32
N GLY A 229 -23.93 3.36 -15.15
CA GLY A 229 -24.09 3.71 -16.56
C GLY A 229 -24.68 2.55 -17.36
N ALA A 230 -24.78 2.68 -18.68
CA ALA A 230 -25.24 1.58 -19.53
C ALA A 230 -24.40 0.30 -19.27
N PRO A 231 -25.03 -0.84 -18.97
CA PRO A 231 -24.31 -2.06 -18.65
C PRO A 231 -23.49 -2.53 -19.85
N ALA A 232 -22.17 -2.61 -19.70
CA ALA A 232 -21.30 -3.17 -20.72
C ALA A 232 -21.30 -4.69 -20.67
N ARG A 233 -21.38 -5.34 -21.83
CA ARG A 233 -21.31 -6.80 -21.95
C ARG A 233 -19.87 -7.29 -21.79
N VAL A 234 -19.65 -8.27 -20.92
CA VAL A 234 -18.34 -8.94 -20.80
C VAL A 234 -18.08 -9.82 -22.02
N THR A 235 -17.10 -9.44 -22.84
CA THR A 235 -16.72 -10.19 -24.06
C THR A 235 -15.52 -11.12 -23.82
N ARG A 236 -15.22 -12.01 -24.79
CA ARG A 236 -14.00 -12.83 -24.76
C ARG A 236 -12.72 -11.96 -24.73
N ARG A 237 -12.70 -10.85 -25.48
CA ARG A 237 -11.59 -9.88 -25.48
C ARG A 237 -11.41 -9.28 -24.09
N THR A 238 -12.50 -8.82 -23.46
CA THR A 238 -12.47 -8.21 -22.13
C THR A 238 -11.87 -9.17 -21.10
N ARG A 239 -12.30 -10.45 -21.10
CA ARG A 239 -11.74 -11.49 -20.23
C ARG A 239 -10.26 -11.77 -20.50
N LEU A 240 -9.87 -11.81 -21.77
CA LEU A 240 -8.47 -12.04 -22.17
C LEU A 240 -7.56 -10.90 -21.69
N VAL A 241 -7.94 -9.65 -21.95
CA VAL A 241 -7.17 -8.47 -21.52
C VAL A 241 -7.05 -8.43 -20.00
N ALA A 242 -8.15 -8.63 -19.28
CA ALA A 242 -8.14 -8.69 -17.81
C ALA A 242 -7.21 -9.81 -17.32
N GLY A 243 -7.29 -11.00 -17.93
CA GLY A 243 -6.40 -12.13 -17.65
C GLY A 243 -4.91 -11.81 -17.83
N LEU A 244 -4.55 -11.14 -18.93
CA LEU A 244 -3.19 -10.69 -19.22
C LEU A 244 -2.67 -9.65 -18.23
N LEU A 245 -3.56 -8.82 -17.68
CA LEU A 245 -3.24 -7.79 -16.70
C LEU A 245 -3.29 -8.28 -15.24
N GLY A 246 -3.38 -9.60 -15.03
CA GLY A 246 -3.25 -10.20 -13.71
C GLY A 246 -4.56 -10.52 -13.00
N THR A 247 -5.71 -10.35 -13.66
CA THR A 247 -7.01 -10.76 -13.10
C THR A 247 -7.35 -12.22 -13.37
N GLY A 248 -6.50 -12.97 -14.07
CA GLY A 248 -6.79 -14.33 -14.55
C GLY A 248 -6.88 -15.44 -13.49
N ARG A 249 -6.90 -15.10 -12.20
CA ARG A 249 -6.93 -16.09 -11.12
C ARG A 249 -8.39 -16.49 -10.82
N ARG A 250 -8.84 -17.63 -11.37
CA ARG A 250 -9.94 -18.39 -10.76
C ARG A 250 -9.42 -19.05 -9.48
N PRO A 251 -10.16 -19.01 -8.34
CA PRO A 251 -9.74 -19.64 -7.09
C PRO A 251 -9.52 -21.16 -7.21
N ASP A 252 -10.21 -21.79 -8.16
CA ASP A 252 -10.50 -23.23 -8.11
C ASP A 252 -9.81 -24.08 -9.20
N ARG A 253 -8.70 -23.61 -9.79
CA ARG A 253 -7.92 -24.41 -10.75
C ARG A 253 -6.45 -24.51 -10.35
N GLY A 254 -6.03 -25.74 -10.06
CA GLY A 254 -4.64 -26.12 -9.81
C GLY A 254 -3.68 -25.68 -10.92
N LYS A 255 -2.47 -25.32 -10.50
CA LYS A 255 -1.37 -24.76 -11.31
C LYS A 255 -0.95 -25.73 -12.42
N ARG A 256 -1.36 -25.49 -13.67
CA ARG A 256 -0.87 -26.26 -14.84
C ARG A 256 0.27 -25.60 -15.63
N LEU A 257 0.68 -24.37 -15.32
CA LEU A 257 1.81 -23.74 -15.99
C LEU A 257 2.60 -22.82 -15.03
N ARG A 258 3.79 -23.26 -14.62
CA ARG A 258 4.79 -22.42 -13.93
C ARG A 258 5.54 -21.60 -14.98
N LEU A 259 4.90 -20.56 -15.51
CA LEU A 259 5.65 -19.48 -16.16
C LEU A 259 6.12 -18.52 -15.05
N PRO A 260 7.42 -18.19 -14.95
CA PRO A 260 8.01 -17.36 -13.89
C PRO A 260 7.65 -15.86 -14.05
N VAL A 261 6.45 -15.60 -14.56
CA VAL A 261 5.97 -14.29 -14.97
C VAL A 261 5.44 -13.51 -13.76
N ARG A 262 5.04 -14.18 -12.67
CA ARG A 262 4.39 -13.54 -11.51
C ARG A 262 5.23 -12.45 -10.83
N LYS A 263 6.48 -12.76 -10.48
CA LYS A 263 7.37 -11.77 -9.85
C LYS A 263 7.87 -10.78 -10.89
N ALA A 264 8.25 -11.25 -12.08
CA ALA A 264 8.82 -10.39 -13.12
C ALA A 264 7.83 -9.38 -13.71
N TYR A 265 6.55 -9.72 -13.94
CA TYR A 265 5.60 -8.78 -14.57
C TYR A 265 5.13 -7.69 -13.61
N ALA A 266 4.86 -8.01 -12.35
CA ALA A 266 4.48 -7.02 -11.36
C ALA A 266 5.70 -6.14 -10.97
N SER A 267 6.89 -6.74 -10.81
CA SER A 267 8.08 -6.01 -10.37
C SER A 267 8.81 -5.23 -11.46
N LEU A 268 8.83 -5.67 -12.73
CA LEU A 268 9.48 -4.89 -13.80
C LEU A 268 8.63 -3.72 -14.30
N PHE A 269 7.30 -3.83 -14.28
CA PHE A 269 6.45 -2.88 -15.01
C PHE A 269 5.71 -1.88 -14.13
N SER A 270 5.54 -2.14 -12.84
CA SER A 270 4.92 -1.18 -11.91
C SER A 270 5.79 0.06 -11.65
N PRO A 271 7.12 -0.03 -11.48
CA PRO A 271 7.97 1.17 -11.39
C PRO A 271 7.98 2.00 -12.68
N GLY A 272 7.85 1.33 -13.84
CA GLY A 272 7.78 1.96 -15.16
C GLY A 272 6.39 2.41 -15.60
N SER A 273 5.40 2.42 -14.69
CA SER A 273 4.03 2.90 -14.95
C SER A 273 3.78 4.32 -14.44
N ALA A 274 4.83 5.00 -13.95
CA ALA A 274 4.78 6.42 -13.65
C ALA A 274 4.31 7.19 -14.89
N THR A 275 3.13 7.78 -14.80
CA THR A 275 2.55 8.66 -15.80
C THR A 275 2.52 10.06 -15.23
N TYR A 276 2.85 11.05 -16.04
CA TYR A 276 2.78 12.47 -15.70
C TYR A 276 1.53 13.14 -16.30
N SER A 277 0.61 12.33 -16.86
CA SER A 277 -0.69 12.79 -17.34
C SER A 277 -1.81 12.30 -16.40
N PRO A 278 -2.69 13.20 -15.94
CA PRO A 278 -3.91 12.87 -15.22
C PRO A 278 -4.84 11.88 -15.99
N PRO A 279 -5.70 11.13 -15.28
CA PRO A 279 -5.82 11.09 -13.82
C PRO A 279 -4.69 10.29 -13.18
N PHE A 280 -4.11 10.84 -12.11
CA PHE A 280 -3.26 10.12 -11.19
C PHE A 280 -4.14 9.36 -10.19
N PHE A 281 -3.83 8.10 -9.91
CA PHE A 281 -4.46 7.39 -8.80
C PHE A 281 -3.58 7.52 -7.57
N LYS A 282 -3.45 8.76 -7.09
CA LYS A 282 -2.81 9.07 -5.82
C LYS A 282 -3.87 9.41 -4.79
N CYS A 283 -3.50 9.26 -3.54
CA CYS A 283 -4.37 9.63 -2.44
C CYS A 283 -3.54 10.09 -1.24
N PHE A 284 -4.17 10.87 -0.38
CA PHE A 284 -3.64 11.20 0.93
C PHE A 284 -4.72 10.94 1.98
N LEU A 285 -4.26 10.61 3.18
CA LEU A 285 -5.13 10.32 4.31
C LEU A 285 -5.23 11.57 5.18
N ARG A 286 -6.46 11.96 5.54
CA ARG A 286 -6.73 13.02 6.52
C ARG A 286 -7.39 12.40 7.75
N LEU A 287 -6.84 12.70 8.92
CA LEU A 287 -7.41 12.35 10.20
C LEU A 287 -7.80 13.65 10.92
N ASP A 288 -9.08 13.81 11.23
CA ASP A 288 -9.56 14.85 12.13
C ASP A 288 -9.93 14.19 13.45
N VAL A 289 -9.34 14.66 14.55
CA VAL A 289 -9.45 14.03 15.87
C VAL A 289 -10.20 14.97 16.81
N SER A 290 -11.32 14.51 17.37
CA SER A 290 -12.01 15.12 18.50
C SER A 290 -11.80 14.28 19.76
N PRO A 291 -12.20 14.74 20.96
CA PRO A 291 -12.16 13.93 22.17
C PRO A 291 -12.95 12.61 22.06
N GLU A 292 -14.00 12.56 21.24
CA GLU A 292 -14.94 11.44 21.13
C GLU A 292 -14.65 10.50 19.96
N ALA A 293 -14.05 11.00 18.87
CA ALA A 293 -13.88 10.22 17.65
C ALA A 293 -12.71 10.70 16.76
N ILE A 294 -12.23 9.78 15.93
CA ILE A 294 -11.38 10.07 14.76
C ILE A 294 -12.25 9.98 13.52
N ARG A 295 -12.24 11.03 12.69
CA ARG A 295 -12.76 10.96 11.32
C ARG A 295 -11.60 10.72 10.37
N LEU A 296 -11.54 9.52 9.79
CA LEU A 296 -10.52 9.11 8.83
C LEU A 296 -11.09 9.23 7.41
N ARG A 297 -10.39 9.95 6.54
CA ARG A 297 -10.79 10.20 5.15
C ARG A 297 -9.65 9.93 4.18
N CYS A 298 -9.95 9.18 3.12
CA CYS A 298 -9.08 9.03 1.97
C CYS A 298 -9.49 10.04 0.89
N HIS A 299 -8.61 10.99 0.58
CA HIS A 299 -8.83 11.97 -0.49
C HIS A 299 -8.07 11.55 -1.75
N ALA A 300 -8.74 11.60 -2.90
CA ALA A 300 -8.09 11.41 -4.21
C ALA A 300 -7.26 12.64 -4.60
N ALA A 301 -6.09 12.37 -5.15
CA ALA A 301 -5.21 13.35 -5.78
C ALA A 301 -4.98 12.95 -7.25
N THR A 302 -5.79 13.51 -8.15
CA THR A 302 -5.85 13.08 -9.55
C THR A 302 -5.03 13.91 -10.52
N GLY A 303 -4.55 15.09 -10.10
CA GLY A 303 -3.89 16.07 -10.98
C GLY A 303 -4.86 16.82 -11.90
N HIS A 304 -6.17 16.70 -11.70
CA HIS A 304 -7.15 17.60 -12.32
C HIS A 304 -7.37 18.82 -11.44
N ARG A 305 -7.21 20.03 -11.99
CA ARG A 305 -7.32 21.31 -11.27
C ARG A 305 -8.57 21.44 -10.38
N ALA A 306 -9.73 21.04 -10.88
CA ALA A 306 -10.98 21.12 -10.11
C ALA A 306 -10.92 20.27 -8.82
N GLN A 307 -10.23 19.12 -8.88
CA GLN A 307 -10.03 18.19 -7.77
C GLN A 307 -8.81 18.54 -6.92
N GLU A 308 -7.91 19.42 -7.37
CA GLU A 308 -6.86 19.98 -6.52
C GLU A 308 -7.44 20.99 -5.51
N VAL A 309 -8.42 21.80 -5.95
CA VAL A 309 -9.11 22.77 -5.10
C VAL A 309 -10.08 22.09 -4.13
N SER A 310 -10.75 21.02 -4.59
CA SER A 310 -11.69 20.24 -3.78
C SER A 310 -11.44 18.74 -4.00
N PRO A 311 -10.48 18.14 -3.27
CA PRO A 311 -10.12 16.73 -3.41
C PRO A 311 -11.30 15.80 -3.10
N PRO A 312 -11.73 14.93 -4.04
CA PRO A 312 -12.80 13.97 -3.82
C PRO A 312 -12.51 13.08 -2.61
N VAL A 313 -13.53 12.82 -1.79
CA VAL A 313 -13.45 11.85 -0.69
C VAL A 313 -13.84 10.49 -1.24
N GLU A 314 -12.88 9.58 -1.31
CA GLU A 314 -13.06 8.24 -1.87
C GLU A 314 -13.49 7.22 -0.81
N ASP A 315 -13.16 7.49 0.45
CA ASP A 315 -13.61 6.72 1.60
C ASP A 315 -13.60 7.58 2.86
N GLU A 316 -14.54 7.30 3.75
CA GLU A 316 -14.71 7.99 5.02
C GLU A 316 -15.22 7.02 6.09
N VAL A 317 -14.63 7.10 7.28
CA VAL A 317 -15.10 6.37 8.46
C VAL A 317 -14.91 7.22 9.72
N THR A 318 -15.87 7.12 10.64
CA THR A 318 -15.77 7.66 11.99
C THR A 318 -15.45 6.52 12.94
N ILE A 319 -14.37 6.68 13.70
CA ILE A 319 -13.85 5.71 14.66
C ILE A 319 -14.07 6.27 16.07
N PRO A 320 -14.94 5.69 16.91
CA PRO A 320 -15.14 6.15 18.27
C PRO A 320 -13.86 5.93 19.12
N LEU A 321 -13.60 6.83 20.06
CA LEU A 321 -12.44 6.79 20.98
C LEU A 321 -12.79 6.28 22.39
N GLY A 322 -14.06 5.99 22.66
CA GLY A 322 -14.56 5.39 23.89
C GLY A 322 -15.51 4.24 23.59
#